data_AF-A0A3C0ME34-F1
#
_entry.id   AF-A0A3C0ME34-F1
#
_cell.length_a   1.000
_cell.length_b   1.000
_cell.length_c   1.000
_cell.angle_alpha   90.00
_cell.angle_beta   90.00
_cell.angle_gamma   90.00
#
_symmetry.space_group_name_H-M   'P 1'
#
loop_
_entity.id
_entity.type
_entity.pdbx_description
1 polymer ?
#
loop_
_entity_poly.entity_id
_entity_poly.type
_entity_poly.pdbx_seq_one_letter_code
_entity_poly.pdbx_strand_id
1 'polypeptide(L)'
;MASPHRVRHAPPPPRDRELRPPSLRRFLGEGLGVTVVPRLLLALPRLSRFPRGHGEPVLLLPGFGAGDASNAVLNAMLRYIGYRVYGWGLGVNRGNVEALLP
;
A
#
# COMPACT_ATOMS: atom_id res chain seq x y z
N MET A 1 -18.64 6.33 -26.58
CA MET A 1 -17.54 7.32 -26.58
C MET A 1 -17.08 7.51 -25.14
N ALA A 2 -15.90 6.99 -24.77
CA ALA A 2 -15.35 7.10 -23.42
C ALA A 2 -14.39 8.31 -23.36
N SER A 3 -14.56 9.17 -22.36
CA SER A 3 -13.74 10.36 -22.14
C SER A 3 -12.39 9.97 -21.51
N PRO A 4 -11.24 10.46 -21.99
CA PRO A 4 -9.96 10.11 -21.41
C PRO A 4 -9.79 10.79 -20.05
N HIS A 5 -9.60 9.97 -18.99
CA HIS A 5 -9.22 10.45 -17.67
C HIS A 5 -7.84 11.13 -17.74
N ARG A 6 -7.84 12.46 -17.80
CA ARG A 6 -6.61 13.26 -17.70
C ARG A 6 -6.12 13.19 -16.25
N VAL A 7 -5.09 12.40 -16.00
CA VAL A 7 -4.34 12.40 -14.73
C VAL A 7 -3.76 13.80 -14.56
N ARG A 8 -4.26 14.55 -13.58
CA ARG A 8 -3.69 15.84 -13.20
C ARG A 8 -2.34 15.55 -12.55
N HIS A 9 -1.23 15.87 -13.23
CA HIS A 9 0.07 15.90 -12.60
C HIS A 9 0.07 17.02 -11.56
N ALA A 10 0.21 16.67 -10.28
CA ALA A 10 0.51 17.65 -9.25
C ALA A 10 1.89 18.27 -9.56
N PRO A 11 2.07 19.58 -9.35
CA PRO A 11 3.38 20.20 -9.50
C PRO A 11 4.40 19.49 -8.58
N PRO A 12 5.65 19.30 -9.03
CA PRO A 12 6.67 18.66 -8.21
C PRO A 12 6.83 19.44 -6.90
N PRO A 13 7.02 18.75 -5.76
CA PRO A 13 7.24 19.44 -4.50
C PRO A 13 8.48 20.34 -4.59
N PRO A 14 8.50 21.47 -3.85
CA PRO A 14 9.67 22.36 -3.79
C PRO A 14 10.94 21.58 -3.41
N ARG A 15 12.02 21.78 -4.17
CA ARG A 15 13.30 21.03 -4.06
C ARG A 15 14.09 21.35 -2.79
N ASP A 16 13.68 22.36 -2.04
CA ASP A 16 14.33 22.92 -0.85
C ASP A 16 13.84 22.34 0.48
N ARG A 17 12.79 21.50 0.46
CA ARG A 17 12.46 20.69 1.64
C ARG A 17 13.41 19.52 1.72
N GLU A 18 14.49 19.70 2.49
CA GLU A 18 15.33 18.61 2.99
C GLU A 18 14.40 17.54 3.59
N LEU A 19 14.27 16.41 2.89
CA LEU A 19 13.36 15.31 3.25
C LEU A 19 13.93 14.59 4.48
N ARG A 20 13.76 15.19 5.66
CA ARG A 20 14.20 14.58 6.91
C ARG A 20 13.28 13.42 7.26
N PRO A 21 13.82 12.22 7.56
CA PRO A 21 13.01 11.11 8.01
C PRO A 21 12.21 11.52 9.26
N PRO A 22 10.93 11.12 9.36
CA PRO A 22 10.13 11.41 10.55
C PRO A 22 10.81 10.83 11.78
N SER A 23 10.76 11.54 12.91
CA SER A 23 11.31 11.03 14.16
C SER A 23 10.60 9.72 14.55
N LEU A 24 11.35 8.77 15.13
CA LEU A 24 10.81 7.45 15.54
C LEU A 24 9.52 7.56 16.37
N ARG A 25 9.39 8.63 17.17
CA ARG A 25 8.19 8.94 17.97
C ARG A 25 6.99 9.36 17.13
N ARG A 26 7.17 10.14 16.05
CA ARG A 26 6.09 10.48 15.10
C ARG A 26 5.71 9.26 14.26
N PHE A 27 6.71 8.46 13.86
CA PHE A 27 6.49 7.20 13.16
C PHE A 27 5.66 6.20 13.98
N LEU A 28 5.98 6.01 15.26
CA LEU A 28 5.19 5.17 16.18
C LEU A 28 3.85 5.84 16.57
N GLY A 29 3.77 7.17 16.56
CA GLY A 29 2.58 7.95 16.87
C GLY A 29 1.50 7.94 15.78
N GLU A 30 1.86 7.60 14.53
CA GLU A 30 0.92 7.26 13.46
C GLU A 30 0.33 5.85 13.68
N GLY A 31 -0.29 5.64 14.86
CA GLY A 31 -0.83 4.37 15.38
C GLY A 31 -1.91 3.68 14.55
N LEU A 32 -2.04 4.02 13.26
CA LEU A 32 -2.86 3.36 12.27
C LEU A 32 -2.45 1.89 12.07
N GLY A 33 -1.18 1.52 12.32
CA GLY A 33 -0.71 0.13 12.17
C GLY A 33 -1.45 -0.90 13.02
N VAL A 34 -1.89 -0.54 14.23
CA VAL A 34 -2.57 -1.47 15.15
C VAL A 34 -4.02 -1.74 14.72
N THR A 35 -4.67 -0.78 14.06
CA THR A 35 -6.10 -0.87 13.71
C THR A 35 -6.37 -1.48 12.33
N VAL A 36 -5.36 -1.59 11.47
CA VAL A 36 -5.51 -2.10 10.10
C VAL A 36 -6.04 -3.54 10.09
N VAL A 37 -5.47 -4.44 10.87
CA VAL A 37 -5.92 -5.85 10.91
C VAL A 37 -7.37 -5.95 11.41
N PRO A 38 -7.75 -5.39 12.59
CA PRO A 38 -9.14 -5.38 13.03
C PRO A 38 -10.11 -4.76 12.01
N ARG A 39 -9.71 -3.66 11.37
CA ARG A 39 -10.55 -2.98 10.36
C ARG A 39 -10.77 -3.83 9.11
N LEU A 40 -9.74 -4.54 8.65
CA LEU A 40 -9.85 -5.47 7.53
C LEU A 40 -10.72 -6.68 7.89
N LEU A 41 -10.55 -7.23 9.10
CA LEU A 41 -11.38 -8.33 9.59
C LEU A 41 -12.86 -7.93 9.68
N LEU A 42 -13.17 -6.73 10.19
CA LEU A 42 -14.52 -6.18 10.22
C LEU A 42 -15.11 -5.93 8.82
N ALA A 43 -14.27 -5.79 7.79
CA ALA A 43 -14.69 -5.64 6.41
C ALA A 43 -14.97 -6.98 5.71
N LEU A 44 -14.55 -8.13 6.27
CA LEU A 44 -14.70 -9.45 5.64
C LEU A 44 -16.13 -9.76 5.17
N PRO A 45 -17.20 -9.53 5.96
CA PRO A 45 -18.56 -9.86 5.53
C PRO A 45 -19.03 -9.09 4.29
N ARG A 46 -18.37 -7.97 3.98
CA ARG A 46 -18.70 -7.12 2.83
C ARG A 46 -18.00 -7.57 1.55
N LEU A 47 -17.02 -8.49 1.62
CA LEU A 47 -16.25 -8.95 0.46
C LEU A 47 -17.14 -9.52 -0.65
N SER A 48 -18.22 -10.22 -0.29
CA SER A 48 -19.17 -10.80 -1.25
C SER A 48 -19.89 -9.77 -2.13
N ARG A 49 -19.90 -8.50 -1.72
CA ARG A 49 -20.56 -7.39 -2.42
C ARG A 49 -19.64 -6.65 -3.39
N PHE A 50 -18.33 -6.89 -3.32
CA PHE A 50 -17.38 -6.26 -4.23
C PHE A 50 -17.37 -6.98 -5.59
N PRO A 51 -17.18 -6.24 -6.70
CA PRO A 51 -16.90 -6.84 -7.99
C PRO A 51 -15.71 -7.80 -7.85
N ARG A 52 -15.87 -9.00 -8.39
CA ARG A 52 -14.78 -9.97 -8.43
C ARG A 52 -13.78 -9.57 -9.51
N GLY A 53 -12.50 -9.75 -9.22
CA GLY A 53 -11.45 -9.72 -10.22
C GLY A 53 -11.56 -10.94 -11.14
N HIS A 54 -11.04 -10.79 -12.35
CA HIS A 54 -10.87 -11.84 -13.34
C HIS A 54 -9.41 -12.30 -13.44
N GLY A 55 -8.64 -12.13 -12.36
CA GLY A 55 -7.23 -12.47 -12.28
C GLY A 55 -6.29 -11.32 -12.64
N GLU A 56 -6.74 -10.07 -12.65
CA GLU A 56 -5.88 -8.91 -12.82
C GLU A 56 -4.77 -8.92 -11.76
N PRO A 57 -3.51 -8.62 -12.15
CA PRO A 57 -2.39 -8.64 -11.23
C PRO A 57 -2.45 -7.45 -10.27
N VAL A 58 -2.17 -7.71 -8.98
CA VAL A 58 -2.05 -6.68 -7.94
C VAL A 58 -0.73 -6.88 -7.22
N LEU A 59 0.08 -5.82 -7.11
CA LEU A 59 1.30 -5.80 -6.29
C LEU A 59 0.98 -5.16 -4.94
N LEU A 60 1.33 -5.84 -3.84
CA LEU A 60 1.21 -5.29 -2.50
C LEU A 60 2.53 -4.66 -2.07
N LEU A 61 2.48 -3.36 -1.80
CA LEU A 61 3.61 -2.60 -1.28
C LEU A 61 3.52 -2.53 0.25
N PRO A 62 4.55 -2.94 0.99
CA PRO A 62 4.59 -2.73 2.43
C PRO A 62 4.86 -1.25 2.75
N GLY A 63 4.29 -0.80 3.87
CA GLY A 63 4.65 0.48 4.46
C GLY A 63 6.12 0.53 4.90
N PHE A 64 6.63 1.73 5.18
CA PHE A 64 7.99 1.89 5.68
C PHE A 64 8.20 1.09 6.98
N GLY A 65 9.32 0.37 7.09
CA GLY A 65 9.63 -0.53 8.21
C GLY A 65 8.89 -1.86 8.21
N ALA A 66 8.00 -2.11 7.24
CA ALA A 66 7.26 -3.36 7.12
C ALA A 66 7.74 -4.22 5.94
N GLY A 67 7.42 -5.52 5.97
CA GLY A 67 7.58 -6.45 4.86
C GLY A 67 6.26 -7.14 4.52
N ASP A 68 6.30 -8.11 3.60
CA ASP A 68 5.07 -8.74 3.05
C ASP A 68 4.09 -9.29 4.09
N ALA A 69 4.58 -9.74 5.24
CA ALA A 69 3.74 -10.22 6.34
C ALA A 69 2.73 -9.17 6.83
N SER A 70 3.04 -7.86 6.75
CA SER A 70 2.10 -6.80 7.15
C SER A 70 0.88 -6.72 6.24
N ASN A 71 0.94 -7.33 5.05
CA ASN A 71 -0.10 -7.35 4.05
C ASN A 71 -0.85 -8.69 3.99
N ALA A 72 -0.60 -9.64 4.90
CA ALA A 72 -1.14 -11.00 4.83
C ALA A 72 -2.69 -11.06 4.76
N VAL A 73 -3.39 -10.25 5.57
CA VAL A 73 -4.85 -10.21 5.56
C VAL A 73 -5.38 -9.63 4.26
N LEU A 74 -4.83 -8.51 3.80
CA LEU A 74 -5.23 -7.87 2.54
C LEU A 74 -4.96 -8.80 1.34
N ASN A 75 -3.82 -9.50 1.34
CA ASN A 75 -3.48 -10.51 0.35
C ASN A 75 -4.55 -11.61 0.27
N ALA A 76 -4.97 -12.16 1.42
CA ALA A 76 -6.01 -13.18 1.46
C ALA A 76 -7.35 -12.65 0.93
N MET A 77 -7.75 -11.44 1.33
CA MET A 77 -9.01 -10.82 0.89
C MET A 77 -9.05 -10.58 -0.62
N LEU A 78 -7.97 -10.05 -1.20
CA LEU A 78 -7.88 -9.79 -2.64
C LEU A 78 -7.86 -11.07 -3.47
N ARG A 79 -7.14 -12.11 -3.02
CA ARG A 79 -7.16 -13.43 -3.66
C ARG A 79 -8.56 -14.05 -3.58
N TYR A 80 -9.25 -13.92 -2.45
CA TYR A 80 -10.61 -14.42 -2.26
C TYR A 80 -11.62 -13.81 -3.24
N ILE A 81 -11.48 -12.52 -3.58
CA ILE A 81 -12.35 -11.85 -4.56
C ILE A 81 -11.84 -11.95 -6.01
N GLY A 82 -10.84 -12.79 -6.31
CA GLY A 82 -10.48 -13.15 -7.68
C GLY A 82 -9.27 -12.46 -8.29
N TYR A 83 -8.42 -11.78 -7.50
CA TYR A 83 -7.19 -11.17 -8.01
C TYR A 83 -5.97 -12.10 -7.92
N ARG A 84 -5.00 -11.92 -8.82
CA ARG A 84 -3.66 -12.53 -8.69
C ARG A 84 -2.75 -11.56 -7.96
N VAL A 85 -2.46 -11.88 -6.70
CA VAL A 85 -1.75 -10.97 -5.81
C VAL A 85 -0.29 -11.39 -5.66
N TYR A 86 0.60 -10.41 -5.78
CA TYR A 86 2.04 -10.55 -5.63
C TYR A 86 2.52 -9.71 -4.45
N GLY A 87 3.38 -10.28 -3.61
CA GLY A 87 4.10 -9.55 -2.58
C GLY A 87 5.25 -8.74 -3.17
N TRP A 88 5.81 -7.86 -2.35
CA TRP A 88 6.97 -7.06 -2.65
C TRP A 88 8.24 -7.90 -2.85
N GLY A 89 8.45 -8.93 -2.04
CA GLY A 89 9.57 -9.87 -2.22
C GLY A 89 10.98 -9.33 -1.94
N LEU A 90 11.17 -8.04 -1.67
CA LEU A 90 12.49 -7.45 -1.34
C LEU A 90 12.72 -7.26 0.17
N GLY A 91 11.96 -7.99 1.00
CA GLY A 91 12.06 -7.89 2.46
C GLY A 91 11.38 -6.64 3.02
N VAL A 92 12.06 -5.94 3.93
CA VAL A 92 11.52 -4.77 4.62
C VAL A 92 11.72 -3.51 3.78
N ASN A 93 10.66 -2.71 3.61
CA ASN A 93 10.76 -1.39 2.99
C ASN A 93 11.53 -0.44 3.91
N ARG A 94 12.78 -0.13 3.55
CA ARG A 94 13.66 0.81 4.28
C ARG A 94 13.66 2.22 3.71
N GLY A 95 12.81 2.52 2.73
CA GLY A 95 12.67 3.87 2.18
C GLY A 95 13.95 4.47 1.58
N ASN A 96 14.88 3.64 1.11
CA ASN A 96 16.15 4.09 0.53
C ASN A 96 15.97 4.63 -0.90
N VAL A 97 15.11 5.64 -1.06
CA VAL A 97 14.71 6.18 -2.37
C VAL A 97 15.90 6.85 -3.04
N GLU A 98 16.70 7.62 -2.30
CA GLU A 98 17.82 8.38 -2.86
C GLU A 98 18.93 7.49 -3.43
N ALA A 99 19.23 6.35 -2.81
CA ALA A 99 20.24 5.43 -3.34
C ALA A 99 19.73 4.54 -4.49
N LEU A 100 18.42 4.55 -4.77
CA LEU A 100 17.78 3.69 -5.77
C LEU A 100 17.28 4.48 -7.00
N LEU A 101 17.27 5.80 -6.94
CA LEU A 101 16.97 6.66 -8.09
C LEU A 101 18.26 6.89 -8.90
N PRO A 102 18.22 6.76 -10.25
CA PRO A 102 19.36 6.99 -11.13
C PRO A 102 19.78 8.46 -11.20
#